data_AF-A0A7L3HH23-F1
#
_entry.id   AF-A0A7L3HH23-F1
#
_cell.length_a   1.000
_cell.length_b   1.000
_cell.length_c   1.000
_cell.angle_alpha   90.00
_cell.angle_beta   90.00
_cell.angle_gamma   90.00
#
_symmetry.space_group_name_H-M   'P 1'
#
loop_
_entity.id
_entity.type
_entity.pdbx_description
1 polymer ?
#
loop_
_entity_poly.entity_id
_entity_poly.type
_entity_poly.pdbx_seq_one_letter_code
_entity_poly.pdbx_strand_id
1 'polypeptide(L)'
;MEMFPSPLESAKFIAEHSKDVSVDEEGARRVAESLFDKASAAEFGLAGWKSLHELNPRAADKEAVDWVFLVDTLNFSFWSEQEDRKYLVKYKDKTYSGYWSLCAAVNRALDDGIPITSASYFATMTLDQVRHVFRSDTEVPLPLIEERHRVLNESGIVLLEKFGGSFLTCVKMSEKSAQKLLRLILENFPSYRDEAVFEKKKVSFYKRAQILVADTWSVLEGKGDGSFDDISSLTIFADYRIPQVLVHLKAMKYSEELMKKLREGTLFQSGDKEEVEIRGCSIWCCALICKHLQELYQKKGQDMQEKINAVLLDYYLWDYARDHREEMKDIPFHRVRCIYY
;
A
#
# COMPACT_ATOMS: atom_id res chain seq x y z
N MET A 1 -10.39 14.14 -21.50
CA MET A 1 -10.30 13.15 -20.40
C MET A 1 -8.93 13.33 -19.78
N GLU A 2 -8.83 13.56 -18.47
CA GLU A 2 -7.54 13.76 -17.80
C GLU A 2 -6.71 12.47 -17.90
N MET A 3 -5.47 12.57 -18.36
CA MET A 3 -4.60 11.40 -18.55
C MET A 3 -3.78 11.19 -17.27
N PHE A 4 -4.11 10.17 -16.50
CA PHE A 4 -3.35 9.75 -15.32
C PHE A 4 -2.05 9.04 -15.77
N PRO A 5 -0.86 9.49 -15.37
CA PRO A 5 0.39 8.81 -15.70
C PRO A 5 0.41 7.38 -15.14
N SER A 6 1.02 6.43 -15.86
CA SER A 6 1.19 5.05 -15.36
C SER A 6 2.25 5.01 -14.24
N PRO A 7 1.98 4.35 -13.09
CA PRO A 7 2.99 4.16 -12.05
C PRO A 7 4.25 3.43 -12.54
N LEU A 8 4.09 2.43 -13.42
CA LEU A 8 5.23 1.67 -13.95
C LEU A 8 6.10 2.50 -14.91
N GLU A 9 5.46 3.28 -15.80
CA GLU A 9 6.19 4.17 -16.71
C GLU A 9 6.89 5.31 -15.95
N SER A 10 6.21 5.85 -14.94
CA SER A 10 6.77 6.83 -14.00
C SER A 10 7.99 6.27 -13.28
N ALA A 11 7.88 5.06 -12.71
CA ALA A 11 8.95 4.39 -12.01
C ALA A 11 10.17 4.14 -12.91
N LYS A 12 9.95 3.66 -14.14
CA LYS A 12 11.01 3.49 -15.12
C LYS A 12 11.71 4.82 -15.42
N PHE A 13 10.96 5.88 -15.70
CA PHE A 13 11.51 7.20 -15.98
C PHE A 13 12.31 7.74 -14.78
N ILE A 14 11.81 7.57 -13.56
CA ILE A 14 12.51 7.96 -12.34
C ILE A 14 13.81 7.18 -12.20
N ALA A 15 13.78 5.85 -12.34
CA ALA A 15 14.97 5.01 -12.19
C ALA A 15 16.07 5.33 -13.23
N GLU A 16 15.69 5.69 -14.45
CA GLU A 16 16.64 6.11 -15.51
C GLU A 16 17.31 7.48 -15.24
N HIS A 17 16.71 8.33 -14.41
CA HIS A 17 17.16 9.71 -14.17
C HIS A 17 17.45 10.02 -12.68
N SER A 18 17.41 9.02 -11.82
CA SER A 18 17.73 9.14 -10.39
C SER A 18 19.21 9.41 -10.18
N LYS A 19 19.54 10.16 -9.13
CA LYS A 19 20.92 10.50 -8.76
C LYS A 19 21.34 9.88 -7.44
N ASP A 20 20.42 9.88 -6.48
CA ASP A 20 20.65 9.46 -5.10
C ASP A 20 20.19 8.03 -4.84
N VAL A 21 19.45 7.44 -5.77
CA VAL A 21 18.98 6.04 -5.70
C VAL A 21 19.32 5.30 -6.98
N SER A 22 19.86 4.09 -6.84
CA SER A 22 20.16 3.21 -7.96
C SER A 22 19.57 1.81 -7.74
N VAL A 23 19.10 1.21 -8.82
CA VAL A 23 18.63 -0.18 -8.86
C VAL A 23 19.78 -1.08 -9.32
N ASP A 24 20.06 -2.15 -8.56
CA ASP A 24 21.09 -3.15 -8.89
C ASP A 24 20.41 -4.34 -9.58
N GLU A 25 20.56 -4.45 -10.90
CA GLU A 25 19.95 -5.53 -11.71
C GLU A 25 20.36 -6.93 -11.22
N GLU A 26 21.64 -7.10 -10.84
CA GLU A 26 22.11 -8.39 -10.32
C GLU A 26 21.54 -8.66 -8.93
N GLY A 27 21.39 -7.61 -8.12
CA GLY A 27 20.65 -7.66 -6.86
C GLY A 27 19.20 -8.10 -7.04
N ALA A 28 18.48 -7.48 -7.97
CA ALA A 28 17.11 -7.87 -8.32
C ALA A 28 17.04 -9.33 -8.77
N ARG A 29 17.99 -9.80 -9.58
CA ARG A 29 18.07 -11.20 -10.00
C ARG A 29 18.30 -12.15 -8.81
N ARG A 30 19.24 -11.85 -7.91
CA ARG A 30 19.48 -12.65 -6.71
C ARG A 30 18.24 -12.73 -5.81
N VAL A 31 17.49 -11.63 -5.69
CA VAL A 31 16.22 -11.63 -4.96
C VAL A 31 15.22 -12.56 -5.65
N ALA A 32 15.05 -12.47 -6.96
CA ALA A 32 14.19 -13.38 -7.71
C ALA A 32 14.60 -14.86 -7.54
N GLU A 33 15.89 -15.18 -7.58
CA GLU A 33 16.40 -16.52 -7.31
C GLU A 33 16.04 -17.01 -5.90
N SER A 34 16.18 -16.15 -4.89
CA SER A 34 15.80 -16.48 -3.51
C SER A 34 14.29 -16.69 -3.30
N LEU A 35 13.48 -16.11 -4.18
CA LEU A 35 12.03 -16.22 -4.19
C LEU A 35 11.54 -17.41 -5.00
N PHE A 36 12.40 -18.07 -5.78
CA PHE A 36 12.00 -19.10 -6.75
C PHE A 36 11.14 -20.18 -6.09
N ASP A 37 11.62 -20.84 -5.04
CA ASP A 37 10.86 -21.91 -4.38
C ASP A 37 9.61 -21.39 -3.66
N LYS A 38 9.70 -20.18 -3.08
CA LYS A 38 8.61 -19.55 -2.32
C LYS A 38 7.44 -19.15 -3.20
N ALA A 39 7.70 -18.65 -4.40
CA ALA A 39 6.67 -18.19 -5.33
C ALA A 39 5.72 -19.29 -5.83
N SER A 40 6.13 -20.57 -5.72
CA SER A 40 5.26 -21.71 -6.01
C SER A 40 4.41 -22.16 -4.81
N ALA A 41 4.75 -21.72 -3.60
CA ALA A 41 4.06 -22.11 -2.38
C ALA A 41 2.71 -21.39 -2.24
N ALA A 42 1.74 -22.06 -1.63
CA ALA A 42 0.41 -21.48 -1.36
C ALA A 42 0.47 -20.23 -0.47
N GLU A 43 1.51 -20.13 0.36
CA GLU A 43 1.81 -19.00 1.25
C GLU A 43 2.15 -17.72 0.48
N PHE A 44 2.60 -17.81 -0.77
CA PHE A 44 2.85 -16.65 -1.62
C PHE A 44 1.56 -16.13 -2.29
N GLY A 45 0.47 -16.89 -2.24
CA GLY A 45 -0.82 -16.52 -2.83
C GLY A 45 -1.78 -15.88 -1.82
N LEU A 46 -3.03 -15.69 -2.27
CA LEU A 46 -4.11 -15.11 -1.47
C LEU A 46 -4.38 -15.85 -0.14
N ALA A 47 -4.16 -17.17 -0.11
CA ALA A 47 -4.31 -17.96 1.10
C ALA A 47 -3.31 -17.54 2.19
N GLY A 48 -2.05 -17.29 1.80
CA GLY A 48 -1.02 -16.78 2.69
C GLY A 48 -1.38 -15.40 3.23
N TRP A 49 -1.72 -14.46 2.33
CA TRP A 49 -2.18 -13.13 2.72
C TRP A 49 -3.33 -13.19 3.72
N LYS A 50 -4.39 -13.97 3.41
CA LYS A 50 -5.55 -14.11 4.31
C LYS A 50 -5.16 -14.68 5.66
N SER A 51 -4.24 -15.66 5.71
CA SER A 51 -3.80 -16.26 6.97
C SER A 51 -3.04 -15.29 7.88
N LEU A 52 -2.16 -14.46 7.31
CA LEU A 52 -1.29 -13.54 8.05
C LEU A 52 -2.00 -12.24 8.46
N HIS A 53 -3.05 -11.85 7.72
CA HIS A 53 -3.75 -10.59 7.95
C HIS A 53 -4.93 -10.78 8.92
N GLU A 54 -4.62 -10.96 10.21
CA GLU A 54 -5.59 -11.51 11.17
C GLU A 54 -6.82 -10.64 11.45
N LEU A 55 -6.67 -9.32 11.26
CA LEU A 55 -7.71 -8.32 11.52
C LEU A 55 -8.58 -8.02 10.28
N ASN A 56 -8.23 -8.57 9.12
CA ASN A 56 -9.00 -8.36 7.89
C ASN A 56 -10.28 -9.22 7.92
N PRO A 57 -11.34 -8.81 7.19
CA PRO A 57 -12.56 -9.59 7.05
C PRO A 57 -12.28 -11.03 6.59
N ARG A 58 -13.04 -11.98 7.17
CA ARG A 58 -12.91 -13.41 6.83
C ARG A 58 -13.91 -13.87 5.78
N ALA A 59 -15.05 -13.20 5.72
CA ALA A 59 -16.04 -13.37 4.67
C ALA A 59 -15.61 -12.67 3.38
N ALA A 60 -16.15 -13.12 2.26
CA ALA A 60 -15.99 -12.54 0.94
C ALA A 60 -17.34 -11.96 0.48
N ASP A 61 -17.78 -10.90 1.16
CA ASP A 61 -19.08 -10.25 0.99
C ASP A 61 -18.95 -8.72 0.84
N LYS A 62 -20.09 -8.03 0.80
CA LYS A 62 -20.14 -6.58 0.62
C LYS A 62 -19.52 -5.86 1.82
N GLU A 63 -19.79 -6.34 3.02
CA GLU A 63 -19.29 -5.80 4.27
C GLU A 63 -17.77 -5.85 4.34
N ALA A 64 -17.18 -6.94 3.82
CA ALA A 64 -15.73 -7.06 3.67
C ALA A 64 -15.15 -5.99 2.71
N VAL A 65 -15.82 -5.73 1.59
CA VAL A 65 -15.40 -4.69 0.62
C VAL A 65 -15.54 -3.28 1.21
N ASP A 66 -16.61 -3.00 1.96
CA ASP A 66 -16.79 -1.70 2.62
C ASP A 66 -15.73 -1.48 3.72
N TRP A 67 -15.35 -2.54 4.44
CA TRP A 67 -14.25 -2.51 5.39
C TRP A 67 -12.91 -2.21 4.71
N VAL A 68 -12.60 -2.90 3.61
CA VAL A 68 -11.37 -2.67 2.82
C VAL A 68 -11.33 -1.23 2.33
N PHE A 69 -12.43 -0.73 1.76
CA PHE A 69 -12.52 0.64 1.29
C PHE A 69 -12.20 1.66 2.40
N LEU A 70 -12.79 1.49 3.59
CA LEU A 70 -12.53 2.37 4.73
C LEU A 70 -11.05 2.33 5.15
N VAL A 71 -10.50 1.12 5.31
CA VAL A 71 -9.12 0.93 5.80
C VAL A 71 -8.10 1.50 4.81
N ASP A 72 -8.27 1.23 3.52
CA ASP A 72 -7.34 1.70 2.49
C ASP A 72 -7.44 3.19 2.21
N THR A 73 -8.64 3.76 2.38
CA THR A 73 -8.84 5.21 2.40
C THR A 73 -8.01 5.88 3.49
N LEU A 74 -7.75 5.17 4.59
CA LEU A 74 -7.00 5.65 5.74
C LEU A 74 -5.58 5.06 5.83
N ASN A 75 -5.11 4.32 4.83
CA ASN A 75 -3.85 3.58 4.89
C ASN A 75 -2.63 4.46 4.57
N PHE A 76 -2.30 5.37 5.50
CA PHE A 76 -1.17 6.30 5.37
C PHE A 76 -0.56 6.74 6.72
N SER A 77 0.72 7.15 6.72
CA SER A 77 1.44 7.83 7.82
C SER A 77 1.52 7.07 9.16
N PHE A 78 1.80 5.77 9.13
CA PHE A 78 1.86 4.94 10.36
C PHE A 78 3.21 4.87 11.08
N TRP A 79 4.29 5.38 10.48
CA TRP A 79 5.60 5.37 11.13
C TRP A 79 5.63 6.31 12.35
N SER A 80 6.52 6.05 13.30
CA SER A 80 6.69 6.85 14.52
C SER A 80 8.09 7.48 14.55
N GLU A 81 8.22 8.69 15.06
CA GLU A 81 9.51 9.40 15.18
C GLU A 81 10.42 8.75 16.22
N GLN A 82 9.81 8.27 17.31
CA GLN A 82 10.48 7.64 18.44
C GLN A 82 9.87 6.25 18.67
N GLU A 83 10.71 5.28 19.03
CA GLU A 83 10.29 3.89 19.11
C GLU A 83 9.41 3.57 20.32
N ASP A 84 9.58 4.32 21.39
CA ASP A 84 8.83 4.26 22.65
C ASP A 84 7.53 5.09 22.62
N ARG A 85 7.37 5.99 21.64
CA ARG A 85 6.18 6.84 21.46
C ARG A 85 5.41 6.47 20.20
N LYS A 86 4.59 5.43 20.31
CA LYS A 86 3.77 4.89 19.20
C LYS A 86 2.27 5.10 19.46
N TYR A 87 1.54 5.36 18.38
CA TYR A 87 0.08 5.16 18.36
C TYR A 87 -0.20 3.66 18.49
N LEU A 88 -0.89 3.27 19.56
CA LEU A 88 -1.20 1.87 19.85
C LEU A 88 -2.70 1.73 20.07
N VAL A 89 -3.25 0.60 19.62
CA VAL A 89 -4.66 0.27 19.82
C VAL A 89 -4.75 -1.10 20.44
N LYS A 90 -5.37 -1.18 21.62
CA LYS A 90 -5.77 -2.44 22.23
C LYS A 90 -7.08 -2.89 21.62
N TYR A 91 -7.10 -4.11 21.10
CA TYR A 91 -8.29 -4.75 20.56
C TYR A 91 -8.30 -6.21 21.01
N LYS A 92 -9.36 -6.60 21.73
CA LYS A 92 -9.42 -7.86 22.46
C LYS A 92 -8.21 -8.00 23.40
N ASP A 93 -7.50 -9.12 23.33
CA ASP A 93 -6.36 -9.43 24.21
C ASP A 93 -4.99 -9.01 23.64
N LYS A 94 -4.96 -8.25 22.53
CA LYS A 94 -3.74 -7.86 21.83
C LYS A 94 -3.63 -6.34 21.69
N THR A 95 -2.39 -5.86 21.64
CA THR A 95 -2.06 -4.46 21.35
C THR A 95 -1.38 -4.37 20.00
N TYR A 96 -1.91 -3.50 19.14
CA TYR A 96 -1.48 -3.35 17.76
C TYR A 96 -0.78 -2.00 17.54
N SER A 97 0.15 -1.96 16.59
CA SER A 97 0.91 -0.76 16.19
C SER A 97 0.98 -0.66 14.67
N GLY A 98 1.38 0.50 14.14
CA GLY A 98 1.51 0.70 12.69
C GLY A 98 0.17 0.53 11.97
N TYR A 99 0.17 -0.04 10.75
CA TYR A 99 -1.05 -0.34 10.00
C TYR A 99 -2.08 -1.16 10.80
N TRP A 100 -1.61 -2.14 11.59
CA TRP A 100 -2.51 -2.99 12.38
C TRP A 100 -3.31 -2.24 13.45
N SER A 101 -2.79 -1.12 13.95
CA SER A 101 -3.53 -0.28 14.90
C SER A 101 -4.75 0.40 14.25
N LEU A 102 -4.71 0.71 12.96
CA LEU A 102 -5.88 1.20 12.23
C LEU A 102 -6.94 0.10 12.12
N CYS A 103 -6.55 -1.09 11.67
CA CYS A 103 -7.44 -2.24 11.54
C CYS A 103 -8.11 -2.58 12.88
N ALA A 104 -7.32 -2.55 13.97
CA ALA A 104 -7.81 -2.78 15.32
C ALA A 104 -8.83 -1.71 15.76
N ALA A 105 -8.61 -0.44 15.43
CA ALA A 105 -9.54 0.64 15.75
C ALA A 105 -10.86 0.52 14.97
N VAL A 106 -10.81 0.15 13.69
CA VAL A 106 -12.01 -0.10 12.87
C VAL A 106 -12.82 -1.25 13.45
N ASN A 107 -12.16 -2.38 13.76
CA ASN A 107 -12.84 -3.54 14.33
C ASN A 107 -13.40 -3.26 15.73
N ARG A 108 -12.69 -2.49 16.56
CA ARG A 108 -13.20 -2.02 17.86
C ARG A 108 -14.46 -1.18 17.70
N ALA A 109 -14.49 -0.26 16.73
CA ALA A 109 -15.67 0.56 16.48
C ALA A 109 -16.87 -0.26 15.99
N LEU A 110 -16.65 -1.26 15.13
CA LEU A 110 -17.69 -2.18 14.70
C LEU A 110 -18.25 -3.02 15.86
N ASP A 111 -17.38 -3.54 16.73
CA ASP A 111 -17.79 -4.29 17.94
C ASP A 111 -18.56 -3.39 18.93
N ASP A 112 -18.22 -2.09 18.99
CA ASP A 112 -18.93 -1.07 19.77
C ASP A 112 -20.26 -0.63 19.12
N GLY A 113 -20.65 -1.21 17.98
CA GLY A 113 -21.88 -0.90 17.25
C GLY A 113 -21.85 0.40 16.44
N ILE A 114 -20.67 0.97 16.23
CA ILE A 114 -20.48 2.16 15.38
C ILE A 114 -20.44 1.69 13.91
N PRO A 115 -21.31 2.20 13.02
CA PRO A 115 -21.35 1.80 11.62
C PRO A 115 -20.23 2.50 10.80
N ILE A 116 -18.99 2.36 11.24
CA ILE A 116 -17.84 3.11 10.72
C ILE A 116 -17.53 2.83 9.24
N THR A 117 -17.96 1.69 8.72
CA THR A 117 -17.82 1.30 7.30
C THR A 117 -18.97 1.80 6.41
N SER A 118 -19.98 2.46 6.98
CA SER A 118 -21.10 2.99 6.21
C SER A 118 -20.78 4.35 5.60
N ALA A 119 -20.94 4.49 4.29
CA ALA A 119 -20.72 5.75 3.57
C ALA A 119 -21.53 6.91 4.15
N SER A 120 -22.78 6.69 4.56
CA SER A 120 -23.62 7.74 5.18
C SER A 120 -23.10 8.18 6.54
N TYR A 121 -22.51 7.25 7.31
CA TYR A 121 -21.91 7.58 8.60
C TYR A 121 -20.65 8.41 8.40
N PHE A 122 -19.67 7.90 7.65
CA PHE A 122 -18.40 8.61 7.49
C PHE A 122 -18.43 9.81 6.54
N ALA A 123 -19.53 10.05 5.80
CA ALA A 123 -19.79 11.30 5.09
C ALA A 123 -20.16 12.48 6.01
N THR A 124 -20.70 12.17 7.19
CA THR A 124 -21.26 13.18 8.13
C THR A 124 -20.57 13.16 9.49
N MET A 125 -19.56 12.31 9.64
CA MET A 125 -18.84 12.10 10.88
C MET A 125 -18.11 13.39 11.27
N THR A 126 -18.19 13.74 12.55
CA THR A 126 -17.47 14.90 13.11
C THR A 126 -16.04 14.54 13.46
N LEU A 127 -15.16 15.54 13.55
CA LEU A 127 -13.77 15.32 13.95
C LEU A 127 -13.65 14.67 15.34
N ASP A 128 -14.55 15.00 16.26
CA ASP A 128 -14.56 14.39 17.61
C ASP A 128 -14.98 12.92 17.57
N GLN A 129 -15.92 12.54 16.69
CA GLN A 129 -16.21 11.13 16.44
C GLN A 129 -15.00 10.41 15.83
N VAL A 130 -14.24 11.07 14.94
CA VAL A 130 -13.02 10.48 14.34
C VAL A 130 -11.96 10.26 15.41
N ARG A 131 -11.74 11.27 16.27
CA ARG A 131 -10.86 11.15 17.44
C ARG A 131 -11.30 10.05 18.40
N HIS A 132 -12.60 9.89 18.61
CA HIS A 132 -13.13 8.84 19.48
C HIS A 132 -12.90 7.45 18.90
N VAL A 133 -13.24 7.22 17.62
CA VAL A 133 -13.09 5.93 16.94
C VAL A 133 -11.63 5.51 16.89
N PHE A 134 -10.74 6.42 16.45
CA PHE A 134 -9.32 6.18 16.29
C PHE A 134 -8.49 6.62 17.51
N ARG A 135 -9.09 6.58 18.70
CA ARG A 135 -8.39 6.90 19.95
C ARG A 135 -7.28 5.90 20.22
N SER A 136 -6.13 6.41 20.67
CA SER A 136 -5.01 5.58 21.10
C SER A 136 -5.25 5.05 22.51
N ASP A 137 -4.62 3.92 22.82
CA ASP A 137 -4.46 3.41 24.18
C ASP A 137 -3.16 3.95 24.83
N THR A 138 -2.49 4.91 24.18
CA THR A 138 -1.34 5.69 24.68
C THR A 138 -1.56 7.20 24.50
N GLU A 139 -0.64 8.02 24.99
CA GLU A 139 -0.64 9.49 24.80
C GLU A 139 -0.36 9.93 23.36
N VAL A 140 -0.02 9.02 22.45
CA VAL A 140 0.33 9.35 21.06
C VAL A 140 -0.91 9.17 20.18
N PRO A 141 -1.48 10.25 19.61
CA PRO A 141 -2.65 10.15 18.75
C PRO A 141 -2.29 9.55 17.38
N LEU A 142 -3.31 9.09 16.65
CA LEU A 142 -3.15 8.69 15.26
C LEU A 142 -2.71 9.92 14.42
N PRO A 143 -1.61 9.84 13.66
CA PRO A 143 -1.14 10.97 12.87
C PRO A 143 -2.15 11.42 11.83
N LEU A 144 -2.16 12.74 11.55
CA LEU A 144 -2.96 13.39 10.51
C LEU A 144 -4.48 13.19 10.71
N ILE A 145 -4.96 13.34 11.95
CA ILE A 145 -6.37 13.05 12.29
C ILE A 145 -7.35 14.00 11.57
N GLU A 146 -6.98 15.26 11.38
CA GLU A 146 -7.74 16.24 10.59
C GLU A 146 -7.80 15.86 9.10
N GLU A 147 -6.68 15.42 8.51
CA GLU A 147 -6.65 14.92 7.12
C GLU A 147 -7.53 13.68 6.98
N ARG A 148 -7.45 12.73 7.93
CA ARG A 148 -8.28 11.52 7.94
C ARG A 148 -9.76 11.86 7.96
N HIS A 149 -10.15 12.82 8.79
CA HIS A 149 -11.52 13.32 8.83
C HIS A 149 -11.97 13.90 7.47
N ARG A 150 -11.15 14.75 6.84
CA ARG A 150 -11.45 15.30 5.50
C ARG A 150 -11.58 14.19 4.45
N VAL A 151 -10.63 13.27 4.41
CA VAL A 151 -10.59 12.17 3.44
C VAL A 151 -11.78 11.24 3.60
N LEU A 152 -12.19 10.93 4.85
CA LEU A 152 -13.39 10.15 5.13
C LEU A 152 -14.64 10.85 4.62
N ASN A 153 -14.87 12.10 5.02
CA ASN A 153 -16.07 12.84 4.61
C ASN A 153 -16.17 12.96 3.08
N GLU A 154 -15.08 13.35 2.42
CA GLU A 154 -15.01 13.43 0.95
C GLU A 154 -15.38 12.09 0.30
N SER A 155 -14.77 11.01 0.77
CA SER A 155 -15.00 9.68 0.21
C SER A 155 -16.43 9.19 0.44
N GLY A 156 -17.03 9.51 1.59
CA GLY A 156 -18.40 9.14 1.92
C GLY A 156 -19.41 9.86 1.02
N ILE A 157 -19.21 11.17 0.83
CA ILE A 157 -20.03 11.98 -0.08
C ILE A 157 -19.96 11.42 -1.51
N VAL A 158 -18.75 11.14 -2.01
CA VAL A 158 -18.56 10.56 -3.34
C VAL A 158 -19.28 9.21 -3.49
N LEU A 159 -19.18 8.33 -2.50
CA LEU A 159 -19.88 7.04 -2.53
C LEU A 159 -21.39 7.21 -2.60
N LEU A 160 -21.96 8.10 -1.78
CA LEU A 160 -23.41 8.36 -1.75
C LEU A 160 -23.90 8.92 -3.09
N GLU A 161 -23.19 9.90 -3.64
CA GLU A 161 -23.62 10.62 -4.85
C GLU A 161 -23.44 9.80 -6.13
N LYS A 162 -22.36 9.02 -6.23
CA LYS A 162 -21.95 8.39 -7.50
C LYS A 162 -22.07 6.87 -7.52
N PHE A 163 -22.05 6.24 -6.35
CA PHE A 163 -21.94 4.77 -6.23
C PHE A 163 -23.05 4.16 -5.35
N GLY A 164 -24.12 4.91 -5.09
CA GLY A 164 -25.27 4.44 -4.30
C GLY A 164 -24.92 4.09 -2.86
N GLY A 165 -23.88 4.72 -2.30
CA GLY A 165 -23.39 4.50 -0.94
C GLY A 165 -22.55 3.23 -0.76
N SER A 166 -22.07 2.59 -1.83
CA SER A 166 -21.36 1.31 -1.76
C SER A 166 -20.16 1.25 -2.69
N PHE A 167 -18.97 0.98 -2.17
CA PHE A 167 -17.78 0.83 -3.01
C PHE A 167 -17.88 -0.38 -3.95
N LEU A 168 -18.59 -1.44 -3.54
CA LEU A 168 -18.87 -2.60 -4.41
C LEU A 168 -19.57 -2.19 -5.75
N THR A 169 -20.34 -1.10 -5.77
CA THR A 169 -20.91 -0.56 -7.01
C THR A 169 -19.81 -0.07 -7.95
N CYS A 170 -18.81 0.64 -7.40
CA CYS A 170 -17.62 1.08 -8.13
C CYS A 170 -16.82 -0.11 -8.68
N VAL A 171 -16.63 -1.16 -7.87
CA VAL A 171 -15.99 -2.42 -8.28
C VAL A 171 -16.72 -3.06 -9.46
N LYS A 172 -18.05 -3.19 -9.41
CA LYS A 172 -18.83 -3.76 -10.53
C LYS A 172 -18.70 -2.96 -11.82
N MET A 173 -18.61 -1.64 -11.73
CA MET A 173 -18.40 -0.76 -12.89
C MET A 173 -17.01 -0.96 -13.54
N SER A 174 -16.06 -1.57 -12.84
CA SER A 174 -14.75 -1.90 -13.41
C SER A 174 -14.79 -3.06 -14.40
N GLU A 175 -15.91 -3.79 -14.49
CA GLU A 175 -16.08 -4.90 -15.43
C GLU A 175 -14.92 -5.89 -15.39
N LYS A 176 -14.47 -6.25 -14.18
CA LYS A 176 -13.36 -7.17 -13.95
C LYS A 176 -11.99 -6.68 -14.46
N SER A 177 -11.79 -5.36 -14.61
CA SER A 177 -10.48 -4.76 -14.85
C SER A 177 -9.97 -3.99 -13.63
N ALA A 178 -8.81 -4.40 -13.12
CA ALA A 178 -8.02 -3.70 -12.10
C ALA A 178 -7.65 -2.29 -12.58
N GLN A 179 -7.25 -2.11 -13.84
CA GLN A 179 -6.93 -0.77 -14.38
C GLN A 179 -8.16 0.11 -14.52
N LYS A 180 -9.31 -0.45 -14.90
CA LYS A 180 -10.57 0.30 -14.93
C LYS A 180 -11.00 0.71 -13.53
N LEU A 181 -10.85 -0.16 -12.53
CA LEU A 181 -11.13 0.18 -11.13
C LEU A 181 -10.19 1.27 -10.61
N LEU A 182 -8.88 1.13 -10.85
CA LEU A 182 -7.88 2.15 -10.51
C LEU A 182 -8.25 3.51 -11.10
N ARG A 183 -8.64 3.56 -12.38
CA ARG A 183 -9.08 4.79 -13.03
C ARG A 183 -10.34 5.37 -12.39
N LEU A 184 -11.36 4.54 -12.14
CA LEU A 184 -12.59 4.98 -11.46
C LEU A 184 -12.28 5.59 -10.08
N ILE A 185 -11.33 5.00 -9.34
CA ILE A 185 -10.88 5.53 -8.06
C ILE A 185 -10.25 6.93 -8.25
N LEU A 186 -9.29 7.07 -9.17
CA LEU A 186 -8.58 8.34 -9.39
C LEU A 186 -9.48 9.45 -9.93
N GLU A 187 -10.45 9.12 -10.78
CA GLU A 187 -11.43 10.07 -11.32
C GLU A 187 -12.35 10.62 -10.22
N ASN A 188 -12.71 9.81 -9.24
CA ASN A 188 -13.78 10.14 -8.30
C ASN A 188 -13.32 10.50 -6.88
N PHE A 189 -12.15 10.02 -6.45
CA PHE A 189 -11.63 10.23 -5.10
C PHE A 189 -10.27 10.96 -5.15
N PRO A 190 -10.26 12.32 -5.10
CA PRO A 190 -9.04 13.12 -5.23
C PRO A 190 -7.92 12.76 -4.26
N SER A 191 -8.26 12.36 -3.02
CA SER A 191 -7.26 11.97 -2.01
C SER A 191 -6.37 10.79 -2.39
N TYR A 192 -6.71 10.04 -3.45
CA TYR A 192 -5.91 8.93 -3.98
C TYR A 192 -4.91 9.33 -5.07
N ARG A 193 -4.92 10.59 -5.54
CA ARG A 193 -4.06 11.09 -6.62
C ARG A 193 -2.64 11.40 -6.13
N ASP A 194 -1.93 10.35 -5.76
CA ASP A 194 -0.51 10.34 -5.37
C ASP A 194 0.40 10.57 -6.59
N GLU A 195 0.71 11.84 -6.82
CA GLU A 195 1.43 12.37 -7.98
C GLU A 195 2.53 13.36 -7.55
N ALA A 196 3.59 13.45 -8.34
CA ALA A 196 4.69 14.39 -8.11
C ALA A 196 5.22 14.94 -9.45
N VAL A 197 6.18 15.88 -9.37
CA VAL A 197 6.93 16.36 -10.53
C VAL A 197 8.38 15.95 -10.38
N PHE A 198 8.89 15.18 -11.33
CA PHE A 198 10.27 14.72 -11.38
C PHE A 198 10.90 15.08 -12.73
N GLU A 199 12.06 15.74 -12.72
CA GLU A 199 12.75 16.19 -13.94
C GLU A 199 11.79 16.88 -14.94
N LYS A 200 10.94 17.77 -14.42
CA LYS A 200 9.91 18.55 -15.14
C LYS A 200 8.77 17.72 -15.76
N LYS A 201 8.66 16.42 -15.45
CA LYS A 201 7.55 15.57 -15.87
C LYS A 201 6.66 15.22 -14.69
N LYS A 202 5.35 15.16 -14.94
CA LYS A 202 4.39 14.62 -13.98
C LYS A 202 4.60 13.10 -13.89
N VAL A 203 4.77 12.60 -12.67
CA VAL A 203 4.94 11.18 -12.36
C VAL A 203 3.91 10.76 -11.32
N SER A 204 3.61 9.47 -11.24
CA SER A 204 2.60 8.91 -10.34
C SER A 204 3.09 7.67 -9.61
N PHE A 205 2.47 7.42 -8.46
CA PHE A 205 2.66 6.21 -7.68
C PHE A 205 1.32 5.54 -7.34
N TYR A 206 0.28 6.34 -7.08
CA TYR A 206 -1.08 5.88 -6.77
C TYR A 206 -1.14 4.77 -5.70
N LYS A 207 -0.24 4.82 -4.70
CA LYS A 207 0.00 3.72 -3.76
C LYS A 207 -1.28 3.20 -3.12
N ARG A 208 -2.05 4.07 -2.44
CA ARG A 208 -3.31 3.64 -1.79
C ARG A 208 -4.37 3.18 -2.79
N ALA A 209 -4.39 3.75 -4.00
CA ALA A 209 -5.38 3.38 -5.02
C ALA A 209 -5.09 1.98 -5.54
N GLN A 210 -3.81 1.66 -5.76
CA GLN A 210 -3.37 0.32 -6.13
C GLN A 210 -3.64 -0.70 -5.00
N ILE A 211 -3.39 -0.34 -3.73
CA ILE A 211 -3.77 -1.17 -2.58
C ILE A 211 -5.26 -1.43 -2.57
N LEU A 212 -6.11 -0.41 -2.71
CA LEU A 212 -7.57 -0.60 -2.69
C LEU A 212 -8.06 -1.60 -3.74
N VAL A 213 -7.47 -1.59 -4.94
CA VAL A 213 -7.76 -2.59 -5.98
C VAL A 213 -7.28 -3.98 -5.55
N ALA A 214 -6.04 -4.08 -5.05
CA ALA A 214 -5.43 -5.32 -4.64
C ALA A 214 -6.11 -5.97 -3.42
N ASP A 215 -6.45 -5.21 -2.39
CA ASP A 215 -7.10 -5.72 -1.19
C ASP A 215 -8.57 -6.06 -1.47
N THR A 216 -9.23 -5.39 -2.43
CA THR A 216 -10.53 -5.82 -2.96
C THR A 216 -10.44 -7.17 -3.66
N TRP A 217 -9.42 -7.36 -4.52
CA TRP A 217 -9.14 -8.65 -5.16
C TRP A 217 -8.88 -9.73 -4.11
N SER A 218 -8.06 -9.44 -3.11
CA SER A 218 -7.65 -10.38 -2.07
C SER A 218 -8.79 -10.77 -1.13
N VAL A 219 -9.58 -9.81 -0.66
CA VAL A 219 -10.69 -10.08 0.28
C VAL A 219 -11.82 -10.87 -0.37
N LEU A 220 -12.02 -10.70 -1.69
CA LEU A 220 -12.96 -11.46 -2.51
C LEU A 220 -12.35 -12.75 -3.09
N GLU A 221 -11.13 -13.11 -2.66
CA GLU A 221 -10.42 -14.32 -3.06
C GLU A 221 -10.19 -14.46 -4.57
N GLY A 222 -10.11 -13.35 -5.30
CA GLY A 222 -9.98 -13.33 -6.75
C GLY A 222 -11.20 -13.88 -7.50
N LYS A 223 -12.38 -13.95 -6.86
CA LYS A 223 -13.61 -14.54 -7.39
C LYS A 223 -14.72 -13.51 -7.52
N GLY A 224 -15.74 -13.83 -8.32
CA GLY A 224 -16.94 -13.01 -8.44
C GLY A 224 -16.63 -11.58 -8.88
N ASP A 225 -17.07 -10.60 -8.10
CA ASP A 225 -16.81 -9.16 -8.32
C ASP A 225 -15.33 -8.79 -8.12
N GLY A 226 -14.55 -9.61 -7.41
CA GLY A 226 -13.11 -9.42 -7.20
C GLY A 226 -12.23 -10.18 -8.18
N SER A 227 -12.80 -10.81 -9.21
CA SER A 227 -12.02 -11.42 -10.30
C SER A 227 -11.56 -10.31 -11.23
N PHE A 228 -10.27 -9.99 -11.24
CA PHE A 228 -9.70 -9.02 -12.19
C PHE A 228 -8.78 -9.71 -13.19
N ASP A 229 -9.04 -9.50 -14.48
CA ASP A 229 -8.34 -10.17 -15.59
C ASP A 229 -6.92 -9.62 -15.80
N ASP A 230 -6.66 -8.40 -15.34
CA ASP A 230 -5.41 -7.65 -15.50
C ASP A 230 -4.79 -7.27 -14.14
N ILE A 231 -5.02 -8.04 -13.06
CA ILE A 231 -4.46 -7.73 -11.73
C ILE A 231 -2.93 -7.59 -11.75
N SER A 232 -2.25 -8.32 -12.63
CA SER A 232 -0.79 -8.27 -12.82
C SER A 232 -0.28 -6.97 -13.42
N SER A 233 -1.17 -6.08 -13.88
CA SER A 233 -0.83 -4.74 -14.36
C SER A 233 -0.54 -3.73 -13.24
N LEU A 234 -0.94 -4.04 -11.99
CA LEU A 234 -0.59 -3.21 -10.83
C LEU A 234 0.91 -3.34 -10.52
N THR A 235 1.44 -2.33 -9.85
CA THR A 235 2.82 -2.33 -9.33
C THR A 235 2.85 -2.65 -7.84
N ILE A 236 4.05 -2.78 -7.29
CA ILE A 236 4.27 -2.80 -5.84
C ILE A 236 3.82 -1.46 -5.21
N PHE A 237 3.49 -1.46 -3.92
CA PHE A 237 2.93 -0.32 -3.22
C PHE A 237 4.03 0.44 -2.48
N ALA A 238 4.82 1.23 -3.22
CA ALA A 238 6.01 1.91 -2.70
C ALA A 238 5.72 2.88 -1.53
N ASP A 239 5.82 2.32 -0.33
CA ASP A 239 5.77 2.99 0.97
C ASP A 239 7.19 3.23 1.51
N TYR A 240 7.34 3.37 2.83
CA TYR A 240 8.63 3.56 3.49
C TYR A 240 9.35 2.25 3.85
N ARG A 241 8.67 1.09 3.87
CA ARG A 241 9.25 -0.21 4.24
C ARG A 241 9.80 -1.00 3.05
N ILE A 242 9.09 -0.98 1.92
CA ILE A 242 9.56 -1.68 0.71
C ILE A 242 10.97 -1.22 0.29
N PRO A 243 11.28 0.09 0.21
CA PRO A 243 12.64 0.53 -0.13
C PRO A 243 13.70 0.05 0.87
N GLN A 244 13.36 -0.01 2.17
CA GLN A 244 14.24 -0.50 3.23
C GLN A 244 14.63 -1.97 2.98
N VAL A 245 13.65 -2.80 2.63
CA VAL A 245 13.88 -4.22 2.28
C VAL A 245 14.76 -4.35 1.04
N LEU A 246 14.49 -3.58 0.00
CA LEU A 246 15.26 -3.67 -1.25
C LEU A 246 16.73 -3.27 -1.07
N VAL A 247 17.02 -2.29 -0.21
CA VAL A 247 18.40 -1.96 0.18
C VAL A 247 19.03 -3.06 1.02
N HIS A 248 18.31 -3.62 1.99
CA HIS A 248 18.79 -4.75 2.80
C HIS A 248 19.17 -5.96 1.93
N LEU A 249 18.32 -6.29 0.95
CA LEU A 249 18.55 -7.37 0.00
C LEU A 249 19.57 -7.04 -1.10
N LYS A 250 20.17 -5.84 -1.06
CA LYS A 250 21.17 -5.35 -2.03
C LYS A 250 20.64 -5.29 -3.47
N ALA A 251 19.34 -5.08 -3.64
CA ALA A 251 18.68 -4.84 -4.92
C ALA A 251 18.54 -3.34 -5.23
N MET A 252 18.67 -2.49 -4.22
CA MET A 252 18.78 -1.04 -4.34
C MET A 252 19.95 -0.50 -3.53
N LYS A 253 20.47 0.67 -3.92
CA LYS A 253 21.52 1.40 -3.20
C LYS A 253 21.21 2.89 -3.17
N TYR A 254 21.55 3.54 -2.07
CA TYR A 254 21.46 4.98 -1.90
C TYR A 254 22.85 5.62 -2.01
N SER A 255 22.91 6.88 -2.42
CA SER A 255 24.11 7.70 -2.32
C SER A 255 24.51 7.89 -0.86
N GLU A 256 25.79 8.20 -0.62
CA GLU A 256 26.28 8.52 0.73
C GLU A 256 25.56 9.74 1.32
N GLU A 257 25.20 10.71 0.48
CA GLU A 257 24.50 11.93 0.88
C GLU A 257 23.07 11.63 1.32
N LEU A 258 22.33 10.79 0.58
CA LEU A 258 21.00 10.35 0.96
C LEU A 258 21.05 9.47 2.22
N MET A 259 21.98 8.51 2.29
CA MET A 259 22.16 7.69 3.50
C MET A 259 22.42 8.54 4.74
N LYS A 260 23.22 9.60 4.61
CA LYS A 260 23.48 10.54 5.70
C LYS A 260 22.19 11.23 6.16
N LYS A 261 21.40 11.78 5.24
CA LYS A 261 20.12 12.44 5.56
C LYS A 261 19.15 11.49 6.28
N LEU A 262 19.07 10.24 5.81
CA LEU A 262 18.23 9.20 6.42
C LEU A 262 18.67 8.86 7.85
N ARG A 263 19.99 8.74 8.08
CA ARG A 263 20.56 8.48 9.42
C ARG A 263 20.37 9.64 10.39
N GLU A 264 20.40 10.87 9.89
CA GLU A 264 20.09 12.08 10.67
C GLU A 264 18.58 12.18 11.01
N GLY A 265 17.75 11.30 10.47
CA GLY A 265 16.30 11.29 10.72
C GLY A 265 15.57 12.42 10.01
N THR A 266 16.12 12.93 8.89
CA THR A 266 15.56 14.01 8.09
C THR A 266 14.09 13.73 7.73
N LEU A 267 13.23 14.70 7.98
CA LEU A 267 11.85 14.68 7.53
C LEU A 267 11.78 15.24 6.12
N PHE A 268 11.40 14.40 5.16
CA PHE A 268 11.18 14.80 3.77
C PHE A 268 9.74 15.31 3.59
N GLN A 269 9.55 16.14 2.58
CA GLN A 269 8.24 16.54 2.08
C GLN A 269 7.78 15.58 0.98
N SER A 270 6.47 15.41 0.84
CA SER A 270 5.90 14.68 -0.28
C SER A 270 6.25 15.39 -1.59
N GLY A 271 6.84 14.67 -2.54
CA GLY A 271 7.31 15.24 -3.80
C GLY A 271 8.75 15.78 -3.75
N ASP A 272 9.45 15.67 -2.61
CA ASP A 272 10.89 15.90 -2.57
C ASP A 272 11.60 14.97 -3.55
N LYS A 273 12.65 15.46 -4.19
CA LYS A 273 13.36 14.72 -5.23
C LYS A 273 13.82 13.35 -4.70
N GLU A 274 14.47 13.30 -3.56
CA GLU A 274 14.97 12.06 -2.97
C GLU A 274 13.84 11.10 -2.58
N GLU A 275 12.70 11.61 -2.10
CA GLU A 275 11.53 10.76 -1.83
C GLU A 275 11.00 10.12 -3.12
N VAL A 276 10.84 10.93 -4.16
CA VAL A 276 10.37 10.47 -5.47
C VAL A 276 11.33 9.43 -6.07
N GLU A 277 12.64 9.64 -5.96
CA GLU A 277 13.66 8.68 -6.39
C GLU A 277 13.56 7.36 -5.61
N ILE A 278 13.43 7.41 -4.28
CA ILE A 278 13.29 6.22 -3.44
C ILE A 278 12.07 5.40 -3.85
N ARG A 279 10.91 6.04 -4.00
CA ARG A 279 9.65 5.37 -4.35
C ARG A 279 9.67 4.84 -5.78
N GLY A 280 10.13 5.64 -6.74
CA GLY A 280 10.19 5.27 -8.16
C GLY A 280 11.15 4.11 -8.42
N CYS A 281 12.36 4.17 -7.86
CA CYS A 281 13.33 3.08 -7.96
C CYS A 281 12.84 1.80 -7.29
N SER A 282 12.07 1.90 -6.20
CA SER A 282 11.48 0.71 -5.54
C SER A 282 10.48 0.00 -6.44
N ILE A 283 9.60 0.75 -7.10
CA ILE A 283 8.66 0.19 -8.07
C ILE A 283 9.38 -0.48 -9.23
N TRP A 284 10.37 0.21 -9.80
CA TRP A 284 11.13 -0.32 -10.92
C TRP A 284 11.94 -1.57 -10.56
N CYS A 285 12.60 -1.57 -9.40
CA CYS A 285 13.33 -2.72 -8.88
C CYS A 285 12.42 -3.95 -8.74
N CYS A 286 11.22 -3.78 -8.19
CA CYS A 286 10.28 -4.89 -8.04
C CYS A 286 9.71 -5.38 -9.38
N ALA A 287 9.53 -4.49 -10.36
CA ALA A 287 9.19 -4.91 -11.72
C ALA A 287 10.28 -5.80 -12.34
N LEU A 288 11.56 -5.49 -12.09
CA LEU A 288 12.69 -6.33 -12.52
C LEU A 288 12.75 -7.66 -11.76
N ILE A 289 12.49 -7.67 -10.45
CA ILE A 289 12.39 -8.91 -9.66
C ILE A 289 11.30 -9.83 -10.25
N CYS A 290 10.09 -9.31 -10.48
CA CYS A 290 9.00 -10.07 -11.10
C CYS A 290 9.40 -10.62 -12.47
N LYS A 291 10.03 -9.78 -13.32
CA LYS A 291 10.51 -10.20 -14.64
C LYS A 291 11.52 -11.34 -14.54
N HIS A 292 12.54 -11.22 -13.69
CA HIS A 292 13.55 -12.28 -13.53
C HIS A 292 12.94 -13.56 -12.96
N LEU A 293 12.01 -13.45 -12.02
CA LEU A 293 11.31 -14.61 -11.47
C LEU A 293 10.52 -15.34 -12.56
N GLN A 294 9.79 -14.62 -13.40
CA GLN A 294 9.10 -15.19 -14.56
C GLN A 294 10.08 -15.87 -15.54
N GLU A 295 11.21 -15.23 -15.87
CA GLU A 295 12.26 -15.81 -16.72
C GLU A 295 12.83 -17.12 -16.16
N LEU A 296 13.01 -17.21 -14.83
CA LEU A 296 13.49 -18.43 -14.17
C LEU A 296 12.49 -19.59 -14.33
N TYR A 297 11.20 -19.33 -14.15
CA TYR A 297 10.14 -20.33 -14.33
C TYR A 297 9.98 -20.76 -15.79
N GLN A 298 10.05 -19.82 -16.73
CA GLN A 298 10.02 -20.12 -18.17
C GLN A 298 11.19 -21.04 -18.57
N LYS A 299 12.41 -20.82 -18.06
CA LYS A 299 13.56 -21.71 -18.29
C LYS A 299 13.35 -23.13 -17.75
N LYS A 300 12.47 -23.31 -16.76
CA LYS A 300 12.06 -24.62 -16.22
C LYS A 300 10.85 -25.22 -16.93
N GLY A 301 10.30 -24.55 -17.94
CA GLY A 301 9.11 -25.00 -18.68
C GLY A 301 7.82 -24.88 -17.86
N GLN A 302 7.80 -24.02 -16.84
CA GLN A 302 6.63 -23.75 -16.01
C GLN A 302 6.05 -22.38 -16.34
N ASP A 303 4.77 -22.34 -16.69
CA ASP A 303 4.05 -21.08 -16.89
C ASP A 303 3.47 -20.60 -15.54
N MET A 304 3.99 -19.47 -15.08
CA MET A 304 3.62 -18.80 -13.83
C MET A 304 3.17 -17.36 -14.08
N GLN A 305 2.85 -17.00 -15.34
CA GLN A 305 2.56 -15.61 -15.72
C GLN A 305 1.36 -15.02 -14.97
N GLU A 306 0.36 -15.84 -14.65
CA GLU A 306 -0.81 -15.42 -13.86
C GLU A 306 -0.58 -15.46 -12.34
N LYS A 307 0.46 -16.16 -11.87
CA LYS A 307 0.74 -16.37 -10.44
C LYS A 307 1.80 -15.43 -9.89
N ILE A 308 2.72 -14.94 -10.73
CA ILE A 308 3.74 -13.97 -10.33
C ILE A 308 3.27 -12.59 -10.75
N ASN A 309 2.92 -11.77 -9.76
CA ASN A 309 2.58 -10.37 -9.96
C ASN A 309 3.14 -9.50 -8.83
N ALA A 310 3.17 -8.19 -9.05
CA ALA A 310 3.74 -7.24 -8.09
C ALA A 310 2.93 -7.10 -6.80
N VAL A 311 1.63 -7.44 -6.80
CA VAL A 311 0.77 -7.43 -5.61
C VAL A 311 1.20 -8.51 -4.63
N LEU A 312 1.36 -9.74 -5.10
CA LEU A 312 1.81 -10.85 -4.26
C LEU A 312 3.25 -10.67 -3.79
N LEU A 313 4.11 -10.08 -4.65
CA LEU A 313 5.45 -9.68 -4.24
C LEU A 313 5.41 -8.60 -3.13
N ASP A 314 4.50 -7.61 -3.22
CA ASP A 314 4.30 -6.60 -2.18
C ASP A 314 3.97 -7.25 -0.84
N TYR A 315 2.93 -8.09 -0.81
CA TYR A 315 2.49 -8.78 0.40
C TYR A 315 3.63 -9.57 1.05
N TYR A 316 4.38 -10.32 0.22
CA TYR A 316 5.53 -11.06 0.71
C TYR A 316 6.63 -10.14 1.27
N LEU A 317 7.01 -9.07 0.55
CA LEU A 317 8.09 -8.17 0.98
C LEU A 317 7.70 -7.34 2.20
N TRP A 318 6.42 -6.98 2.34
CA TRP A 318 5.91 -6.26 3.49
C TRP A 318 5.96 -7.12 4.77
N ASP A 319 5.53 -8.38 4.67
CA ASP A 319 5.67 -9.35 5.77
C ASP A 319 7.13 -9.66 6.07
N TYR A 320 7.97 -9.82 5.04
CA TYR A 320 9.42 -9.95 5.20
C TYR A 320 10.01 -8.78 5.98
N ALA A 321 9.58 -7.54 5.67
CA ALA A 321 10.05 -6.33 6.36
C ALA A 321 9.72 -6.34 7.86
N ARG A 322 8.54 -6.85 8.21
CA ARG A 322 8.09 -6.98 9.59
C ARG A 322 8.95 -8.01 10.33
N ASP A 323 9.18 -9.17 9.72
CA ASP A 323 9.84 -10.30 10.35
C ASP A 323 11.37 -10.09 10.50
N HIS A 324 11.98 -9.30 9.61
CA HIS A 324 13.43 -9.00 9.61
C HIS A 324 13.75 -7.58 10.11
N ARG A 325 12.85 -6.96 10.90
CA ARG A 325 13.00 -5.57 11.36
C ARG A 325 14.35 -5.31 12.06
N GLU A 326 14.79 -6.24 12.91
CA GLU A 326 16.04 -6.12 13.65
C GLU A 326 17.28 -6.19 12.74
N GLU A 327 17.23 -6.98 11.68
CA GLU A 327 18.32 -7.12 10.70
C GLU A 327 18.46 -5.88 9.82
N MET A 328 17.39 -5.09 9.70
CA MET A 328 17.33 -3.86 8.89
C MET A 328 17.47 -2.58 9.71
N LYS A 329 17.75 -2.65 11.02
CA LYS A 329 17.80 -1.49 11.91
C LYS A 329 18.80 -0.40 11.48
N ASP A 330 19.89 -0.80 10.82
CA ASP A 330 20.95 0.09 10.34
C ASP A 330 20.65 0.75 8.98
N ILE A 331 19.48 0.44 8.40
CA ILE A 331 18.97 0.99 7.14
C ILE A 331 17.74 1.82 7.50
N PRO A 332 17.86 3.13 7.75
CA PRO A 332 16.70 3.95 8.08
C PRO A 332 15.78 4.09 6.87
N PHE A 333 14.48 4.09 7.11
CA PHE A 333 13.48 4.41 6.09
C PHE A 333 13.31 5.93 5.93
N HIS A 334 12.91 6.38 4.75
CA HIS A 334 12.58 7.80 4.52
C HIS A 334 11.30 8.17 5.27
N ARG A 335 11.31 9.33 5.94
CA ARG A 335 10.23 9.79 6.79
C ARG A 335 9.48 10.92 6.11
N VAL A 336 8.23 10.67 5.73
CA VAL A 336 7.31 11.67 5.15
C VAL A 336 5.98 11.62 5.87
N ARG A 337 5.45 12.77 6.26
CA ARG A 337 4.06 12.90 6.73
C ARG A 337 3.19 13.37 5.57
N CYS A 338 2.45 12.45 4.98
CA CYS A 338 1.52 12.73 3.89
C CYS A 338 0.31 11.78 3.93
N ILE A 339 -0.69 12.08 3.10
CA ILE A 339 -1.90 11.25 3.00
C ILE A 339 -1.74 10.06 2.04
N TYR A 340 -0.59 9.88 1.41
CA TYR A 340 -0.42 8.96 0.28
C TYR A 340 0.17 7.59 0.66
N TYR A 341 0.90 7.45 1.77
CA TYR A 341 1.44 6.17 2.24
C TYR A 341 1.83 6.18 3.71
#